data_AF-A0A1Y4CIC9-F1
#
_entry.id   AF-A0A1Y4CIC9-F1
#
_cell.length_a   1.000
_cell.length_b   1.000
_cell.length_c   1.000
_cell.angle_alpha   90.00
_cell.angle_beta   90.00
_cell.angle_gamma   90.00
#
_symmetry.space_group_name_H-M   'P 1'
#
loop_
_entity.id
_entity.type
_entity.pdbx_description
1 polymer ?
#
loop_
_entity_poly.entity_id
_entity_poly.type
_entity_poly.pdbx_seq_one_letter_code
_entity_poly.pdbx_strand_id
1 'polypeptide(L)'
;MEKEFSVVCPMADYMRGFRDAGRFKEYCKVCGQYGTCWACPPFDFDTDGYLARYENILLVAVKIDVPCRSEKMSELVKSDDSEILPANDGIADIAIERSMKLLEQTRVVMDRELLEKEAQLHGRAFFAGTCLLCGRGAGQGTKRGAKQGAESGGGCTRREGLPCRYPDKVRPSLESMGFDIGKTAKELFGLELKWASYGMLPEYYVLVGAVMY
;
A
#
# COMPACT_ATOMS: atom_id res chain seq x y z
N MET A 1 -17.52 -4.48 4.63
CA MET A 1 -17.21 -5.61 5.53
C MET A 1 -15.85 -6.12 5.10
N GLU A 2 -14.86 -6.17 5.98
CA GLU A 2 -13.50 -6.58 5.58
C GLU A 2 -13.43 -8.10 5.43
N LYS A 3 -12.82 -8.58 4.34
CA LYS A 3 -12.56 -10.01 4.11
C LYS A 3 -11.07 -10.22 3.95
N GLU A 4 -10.52 -11.15 4.72
CA GLU A 4 -9.11 -11.52 4.69
C GLU A 4 -8.91 -12.84 3.94
N PHE A 5 -7.82 -12.91 3.18
CA PHE A 5 -7.38 -14.06 2.42
C PHE A 5 -5.89 -14.27 2.68
N SER A 6 -5.44 -15.52 2.74
CA SER A 6 -4.01 -15.83 2.85
C SER A 6 -3.63 -17.06 2.05
N VAL A 7 -2.39 -17.07 1.57
CA VAL A 7 -1.80 -18.18 0.83
C VAL A 7 -0.32 -18.28 1.17
N VAL A 8 0.20 -19.50 1.27
CA VAL A 8 1.64 -19.76 1.36
C VAL A 8 2.11 -20.30 0.03
N CYS A 9 3.25 -19.80 -0.45
CA CYS A 9 3.91 -20.36 -1.63
C CYS A 9 5.44 -20.39 -1.44
N PRO A 10 6.15 -21.28 -2.17
CA PRO A 10 7.60 -21.25 -2.23
C PRO A 10 8.08 -19.90 -2.77
N MET A 11 9.07 -19.30 -2.11
CA MET A 11 9.57 -17.97 -2.47
C MET A 11 10.11 -17.95 -3.90
N ALA A 12 10.81 -19.01 -4.32
CA ALA A 12 11.34 -19.14 -5.67
C ALA A 12 10.25 -19.14 -6.75
N ASP A 13 9.09 -19.73 -6.46
CA ASP A 13 7.95 -19.75 -7.38
C ASP A 13 7.27 -18.38 -7.45
N TYR A 14 7.12 -17.72 -6.30
CA TYR A 14 6.58 -16.37 -6.25
C TYR A 14 7.47 -15.36 -6.99
N MET A 15 8.79 -15.41 -6.78
CA MET A 15 9.76 -14.58 -7.52
C MET A 15 9.66 -14.81 -9.03
N ARG A 16 9.62 -16.07 -9.47
CA ARG A 16 9.56 -16.41 -10.89
C ARG A 16 8.24 -16.00 -11.54
N GLY A 17 7.13 -16.17 -10.82
CA GLY A 17 5.78 -15.93 -11.36
C GLY A 17 5.33 -14.48 -11.28
N PHE A 18 5.76 -13.74 -10.26
CA PHE A 18 5.13 -12.47 -9.88
C PHE A 18 6.10 -11.30 -9.78
N ARG A 19 7.40 -11.46 -10.06
CA ARG A 19 8.38 -10.37 -9.92
C ARG A 19 8.91 -9.87 -11.26
N ASP A 20 8.90 -8.56 -11.43
CA ASP A 20 9.56 -7.83 -12.52
C ASP A 20 10.23 -6.58 -11.96
N ALA A 21 11.42 -6.74 -11.39
CA ALA A 21 12.13 -5.67 -10.71
C ALA A 21 12.38 -4.44 -11.59
N GLY A 22 12.65 -4.66 -12.89
CA GLY A 22 12.88 -3.59 -13.85
C GLY A 22 11.61 -2.75 -14.03
N ARG A 23 10.49 -3.40 -14.34
CA ARG A 23 9.21 -2.71 -14.58
C ARG A 23 8.71 -1.98 -13.32
N PHE A 24 8.74 -2.63 -12.17
CA PHE A 24 8.26 -2.02 -10.92
C PHE A 24 9.17 -0.90 -10.41
N LYS A 25 10.46 -0.94 -10.71
CA LYS A 25 11.37 0.19 -10.44
C LYS A 25 10.92 1.46 -11.19
N GLU A 26 10.47 1.34 -12.43
CA GLU A 26 9.96 2.48 -13.19
C GLU A 26 8.65 3.03 -12.60
N TYR A 27 7.74 2.15 -12.15
CA TYR A 27 6.55 2.59 -11.40
C TYR A 27 6.90 3.29 -10.08
N CYS A 28 7.90 2.78 -9.35
CA CYS A 28 8.34 3.42 -8.12
C CYS A 28 8.85 4.84 -8.37
N LYS A 29 9.66 5.06 -9.42
CA LYS A 29 10.22 6.38 -9.76
C LYS A 29 9.16 7.47 -9.95
N VAL A 30 7.97 7.11 -10.45
CA VAL A 30 6.86 8.06 -10.68
C VAL A 30 5.87 8.18 -9.51
N CYS A 31 5.97 7.34 -8.48
CA CYS A 31 5.09 7.32 -7.31
C CYS A 31 5.32 8.51 -6.33
N GLY A 32 6.45 9.21 -6.44
CA GLY A 32 6.82 10.32 -5.55
C GLY A 32 7.40 9.90 -4.19
N GLN A 33 7.47 8.59 -3.91
CA GLN A 33 8.14 8.02 -2.73
C GLN A 33 9.58 7.55 -3.01
N TYR A 34 9.96 7.46 -4.29
CA TYR A 34 11.28 7.00 -4.72
C TYR A 34 12.37 7.96 -4.23
N GLY A 35 13.36 7.43 -3.52
CA GLY A 35 14.46 8.21 -2.94
C GLY A 35 14.03 9.15 -1.81
N THR A 36 12.76 9.13 -1.38
CA THR A 36 12.25 10.00 -0.31
C THR A 36 11.80 9.22 0.91
N CYS A 37 11.49 7.93 0.79
CA CYS A 37 11.08 7.05 1.89
C CYS A 37 12.10 5.91 2.08
N TRP A 38 12.48 5.61 3.33
CA TRP A 38 13.39 4.49 3.61
C TRP A 38 12.79 3.10 3.32
N ALA A 39 11.46 2.99 3.22
CA ALA A 39 10.77 1.77 2.80
C ALA A 39 10.69 1.62 1.26
N CYS A 40 11.21 2.58 0.50
CA CYS A 40 11.10 2.61 -0.95
C CYS A 40 12.49 2.66 -1.61
N PRO A 41 12.60 2.20 -2.87
CA PRO A 41 13.85 2.25 -3.61
C PRO A 41 14.31 3.70 -3.88
N PRO A 42 15.60 3.93 -4.21
CA PRO A 42 16.63 2.91 -4.41
C PRO A 42 17.12 2.33 -3.09
N PHE A 43 17.21 1.01 -3.03
CA PHE A 43 17.87 0.32 -1.93
C PHE A 43 19.37 0.27 -2.18
N ASP A 44 20.15 0.31 -1.11
CA ASP A 44 21.61 0.20 -1.08
C ASP A 44 22.08 -1.26 -0.97
N PHE A 45 21.16 -2.22 -1.04
CA PHE A 45 21.42 -3.65 -1.01
C PHE A 45 20.89 -4.34 -2.27
N ASP A 46 21.47 -5.50 -2.59
CA ASP A 46 20.98 -6.36 -3.66
C ASP A 46 19.65 -7.00 -3.25
N THR A 47 18.56 -6.55 -3.90
CA THR A 47 17.23 -7.09 -3.64
C THR A 47 17.06 -8.53 -4.10
N ASP A 48 17.76 -8.98 -5.13
CA ASP A 48 17.63 -10.35 -5.65
C ASP A 48 18.21 -11.34 -4.63
N GLY A 49 19.47 -11.12 -4.24
CA GLY A 49 20.13 -11.90 -3.21
C GLY A 49 19.55 -11.70 -1.80
N TYR A 50 18.80 -10.64 -1.55
CA TYR A 50 18.03 -10.49 -0.31
C TYR A 50 16.80 -11.40 -0.29
N LEU A 51 16.02 -11.41 -1.37
CA LEU A 51 14.79 -12.20 -1.49
C LEU A 51 15.08 -13.70 -1.58
N ALA A 52 16.17 -14.10 -2.24
CA ALA A 52 16.56 -15.49 -2.44
C ALA A 52 16.96 -16.25 -1.15
N ARG A 53 17.01 -15.56 0.01
CA ARG A 53 17.34 -16.18 1.30
C ARG A 53 16.15 -16.85 1.97
N TYR A 54 14.94 -16.47 1.57
CA TYR A 54 13.71 -16.99 2.12
C TYR A 54 13.28 -18.22 1.34
N GLU A 55 12.77 -19.23 2.05
CA GLU A 55 12.27 -20.45 1.44
C GLU A 55 10.81 -20.28 1.02
N ASN A 56 10.04 -19.58 1.84
CA ASN A 56 8.60 -19.43 1.71
C ASN A 56 8.15 -17.97 1.86
N ILE A 57 6.96 -17.70 1.35
CA ILE A 57 6.24 -16.46 1.59
C ILE A 57 4.79 -16.75 1.96
N LEU A 58 4.36 -16.20 3.08
CA LEU A 58 2.95 -16.06 3.46
C LEU A 58 2.46 -14.72 2.92
N LEU A 59 1.55 -14.75 1.95
CA LEU A 59 0.87 -13.58 1.43
C LEU A 59 -0.47 -13.41 2.15
N VAL A 60 -0.80 -12.19 2.55
CA VAL A 60 -2.07 -11.82 3.17
C VAL A 60 -2.70 -10.69 2.36
N ALA A 61 -3.96 -10.86 1.97
CA ALA A 61 -4.74 -9.85 1.29
C ALA A 61 -5.99 -9.49 2.08
N VAL A 62 -6.28 -8.18 2.17
CA VAL A 62 -7.49 -7.66 2.79
C VAL A 62 -8.30 -6.92 1.74
N LYS A 63 -9.53 -7.37 1.51
CA LYS A 63 -10.51 -6.66 0.69
C LYS A 63 -11.34 -5.72 1.57
N ILE A 64 -11.33 -4.44 1.21
CA ILE A 64 -11.95 -3.35 1.95
C ILE A 64 -13.09 -2.78 1.12
N ASP A 65 -14.34 -3.10 1.44
CA ASP A 65 -15.48 -2.50 0.75
C ASP A 65 -15.57 -0.99 1.04
N VAL A 66 -15.77 -0.19 0.00
CA VAL A 66 -15.95 1.26 0.13
C VAL A 66 -17.43 1.55 0.36
N PRO A 67 -17.84 2.03 1.54
CA PRO A 67 -19.26 2.18 1.90
C PRO A 67 -19.99 3.29 1.12
N CYS A 68 -19.30 4.10 0.32
CA CYS A 68 -19.85 5.30 -0.32
C CYS A 68 -20.45 5.07 -1.73
N ARG A 69 -20.69 3.82 -2.17
CA ARG A 69 -21.34 3.59 -3.46
C ARG A 69 -22.87 3.65 -3.41
N SER A 70 -23.50 3.50 -2.25
CA SER A 70 -24.95 3.30 -2.17
C SER A 70 -25.71 4.59 -1.81
N GLU A 71 -26.53 5.02 -2.77
CA GLU A 71 -27.79 5.78 -2.66
C GLU A 71 -27.77 7.31 -2.85
N LYS A 72 -26.81 8.08 -2.31
CA LYS A 72 -26.90 9.56 -2.40
C LYS A 72 -26.27 10.22 -3.61
N MET A 73 -25.45 9.52 -4.39
CA MET A 73 -24.90 10.07 -5.65
C MET A 73 -25.88 9.95 -6.81
N SER A 74 -26.70 8.90 -6.84
CA SER A 74 -27.70 8.64 -7.89
C SER A 74 -28.93 9.56 -7.82
N GLU A 75 -29.19 10.20 -6.69
CA GLU A 75 -30.27 11.21 -6.58
C GLU A 75 -29.85 12.59 -7.10
N LEU A 76 -28.54 12.90 -7.11
CA LEU A 76 -27.99 14.14 -7.64
C LEU A 76 -27.74 14.11 -9.16
N VAL A 77 -27.81 12.93 -9.78
CA VAL A 77 -27.62 12.74 -11.25
C VAL A 77 -28.97 12.67 -11.98
N LYS A 78 -30.07 13.09 -11.34
CA LYS A 78 -31.37 13.25 -12.01
C LYS A 78 -31.50 14.65 -12.63
N SER A 79 -30.64 14.99 -13.57
CA SER A 79 -30.97 16.01 -14.57
C SER A 79 -30.26 15.67 -15.87
N ASP A 80 -31.09 15.52 -16.89
CA ASP A 80 -30.85 14.90 -18.19
C ASP A 80 -30.07 15.82 -19.15
N ASP A 81 -29.01 16.47 -18.66
CA ASP A 81 -28.14 17.29 -19.50
C ASP A 81 -26.69 16.88 -19.31
N SER A 82 -26.05 16.61 -20.46
CA SER A 82 -24.67 16.21 -20.64
C SER A 82 -23.68 17.34 -20.29
N GLU A 83 -23.78 17.94 -19.11
CA GLU A 83 -22.78 18.87 -18.60
C GLU A 83 -21.90 18.17 -17.56
N ILE A 84 -20.62 18.09 -17.93
CA ILE A 84 -19.46 17.72 -17.13
C ILE A 84 -19.64 18.32 -15.72
N LEU A 85 -19.84 17.47 -14.71
CA LEU A 85 -19.75 17.90 -13.31
C LEU A 85 -18.39 18.59 -13.12
N PRO A 86 -18.35 19.88 -12.73
CA PRO A 86 -17.07 20.56 -12.54
C PRO A 86 -16.32 19.85 -11.43
N ALA A 87 -15.06 19.52 -11.70
CA ALA A 87 -14.14 18.75 -10.85
C ALA A 87 -13.74 19.45 -9.52
N ASN A 88 -14.63 20.26 -8.94
CA ASN A 88 -14.31 21.17 -7.85
C ASN A 88 -15.40 21.25 -6.77
N ASP A 89 -16.28 20.25 -6.66
CA ASP A 89 -17.15 20.09 -5.51
C ASP A 89 -16.39 19.30 -4.43
N GLY A 90 -16.13 19.92 -3.26
CA GLY A 90 -15.36 19.31 -2.17
C GLY A 90 -15.89 17.95 -1.64
N ILE A 91 -16.97 17.42 -2.21
CA ILE A 91 -17.52 16.09 -1.99
C ILE A 91 -16.54 15.00 -2.47
N ALA A 92 -15.93 15.16 -3.66
CA ALA A 92 -14.94 14.21 -4.17
C ALA A 92 -13.71 14.12 -3.24
N ASP A 93 -13.25 15.28 -2.74
CA ASP A 93 -12.14 15.37 -1.79
C ASP A 93 -12.45 14.67 -0.46
N ILE A 94 -13.66 14.86 0.09
CA ILE A 94 -14.11 14.19 1.32
C ILE A 94 -14.16 12.66 1.13
N ALA A 95 -14.63 12.20 -0.03
CA ALA A 95 -14.73 10.78 -0.33
C ALA A 95 -13.34 10.13 -0.45
N ILE A 96 -12.39 10.82 -1.08
CA ILE A 96 -10.98 10.41 -1.16
C ILE A 96 -10.36 10.39 0.24
N GLU A 97 -10.54 11.43 1.04
CA GLU A 97 -9.98 11.51 2.40
C GLU A 97 -10.51 10.36 3.28
N ARG A 98 -11.81 10.07 3.24
CA ARG A 98 -12.41 8.95 3.96
C ARG A 98 -11.86 7.60 3.50
N SER A 99 -11.67 7.42 2.19
CA SER A 99 -11.07 6.20 1.64
C SER A 99 -9.64 6.00 2.12
N MET A 100 -8.83 7.06 2.09
CA MET A 100 -7.45 7.02 2.56
C MET A 100 -7.37 6.72 4.05
N LYS A 101 -8.28 7.27 4.86
CA LYS A 101 -8.37 6.96 6.29
C LYS A 101 -8.75 5.50 6.53
N LEU A 102 -9.69 4.97 5.75
CA LEU A 102 -10.09 3.56 5.83
C LEU A 102 -8.90 2.65 5.50
N LEU A 103 -8.18 2.90 4.41
CA LEU A 103 -6.97 2.16 4.06
C LEU A 103 -5.92 2.19 5.17
N GLU A 104 -5.69 3.36 5.78
CA GLU A 104 -4.75 3.51 6.89
C GLU A 104 -5.20 2.73 8.13
N GLN A 105 -6.49 2.74 8.46
CA GLN A 105 -7.03 1.98 9.60
C GLN A 105 -6.87 0.48 9.38
N THR A 106 -7.20 -0.02 8.17
CA THR A 106 -6.98 -1.42 7.83
C THR A 106 -5.49 -1.76 7.86
N ARG A 107 -4.60 -0.87 7.38
CA ARG A 107 -3.15 -1.05 7.45
C ARG A 107 -2.62 -1.18 8.88
N VAL A 108 -3.15 -0.41 9.83
CA VAL A 108 -2.70 -0.52 11.24
C VAL A 108 -2.98 -1.92 11.80
N VAL A 109 -4.14 -2.49 11.48
CA VAL A 109 -4.51 -3.84 11.92
C VAL A 109 -3.65 -4.89 11.20
N MET A 110 -3.59 -4.80 9.88
CA MET A 110 -2.84 -5.72 9.03
C MET A 110 -1.34 -5.74 9.35
N ASP A 111 -0.70 -4.58 9.51
CA ASP A 111 0.74 -4.49 9.81
C ASP A 111 1.06 -5.14 11.16
N ARG A 112 0.18 -5.01 12.16
CA ARG A 112 0.32 -5.68 13.47
C ARG A 112 0.26 -7.20 13.31
N GLU A 113 -0.72 -7.71 12.59
CA GLU A 113 -0.88 -9.14 12.34
C GLU A 113 0.31 -9.73 11.57
N LEU A 114 0.83 -8.99 10.59
CA LEU A 114 2.05 -9.37 9.87
C LEU A 114 3.27 -9.42 10.79
N LEU A 115 3.39 -8.52 11.78
CA LEU A 115 4.47 -8.57 12.76
C LEU A 115 4.32 -9.75 13.73
N GLU A 116 3.10 -10.12 14.11
CA GLU A 116 2.86 -11.33 14.90
C GLU A 116 3.26 -12.60 14.11
N LYS A 117 2.95 -12.64 12.81
CA LYS A 117 3.37 -13.71 11.90
C LYS A 117 4.88 -13.71 11.68
N GLU A 118 5.52 -12.55 11.56
CA GLU A 118 6.98 -12.39 11.48
C GLU A 118 7.65 -13.08 12.68
N ALA A 119 7.16 -12.81 13.90
CA ALA A 119 7.69 -13.42 15.11
C ALA A 119 7.46 -14.94 15.17
N GLN A 120 6.29 -15.42 14.73
CA GLN A 120 5.94 -16.85 14.72
C GLN A 120 6.75 -17.66 13.70
N LEU A 121 6.99 -17.08 12.52
CA LEU A 121 7.65 -17.74 11.40
C LEU A 121 9.16 -17.50 11.39
N HIS A 122 9.68 -16.70 12.31
CA HIS A 122 11.08 -16.23 12.32
C HIS A 122 11.49 -15.58 10.98
N GLY A 123 10.55 -14.86 10.38
CA GLY A 123 10.68 -14.28 9.04
C GLY A 123 10.88 -12.77 9.03
N ARG A 124 10.44 -12.13 7.93
CA ARG A 124 10.40 -10.69 7.76
C ARG A 124 9.10 -10.25 7.11
N ALA A 125 8.40 -9.30 7.71
CA ALA A 125 7.18 -8.72 7.16
C ALA A 125 7.47 -7.72 6.02
N PHE A 126 6.48 -7.56 5.15
CA PHE A 126 6.44 -6.56 4.08
C PHE A 126 5.04 -5.95 4.07
N PHE A 127 4.97 -4.63 4.23
CA PHE A 127 3.70 -3.92 4.41
C PHE A 127 3.18 -3.35 3.10
N ALA A 128 1.86 -3.24 2.94
CA ALA A 128 1.25 -2.75 1.70
C ALA A 128 1.43 -1.23 1.52
N GLY A 129 2.07 -0.74 0.47
CA GLY A 129 2.23 0.71 0.25
C GLY A 129 3.32 1.39 1.10
N THR A 130 3.11 2.63 1.54
CA THR A 130 4.18 3.44 2.20
C THR A 130 4.29 3.21 3.70
N CYS A 131 5.44 3.62 4.26
CA CYS A 131 5.76 3.54 5.69
C CYS A 131 4.85 4.45 6.54
N LEU A 132 4.36 3.92 7.65
CA LEU A 132 3.48 4.63 8.60
C LEU A 132 4.20 5.18 9.85
N LEU A 133 5.50 4.90 10.03
CA LEU A 133 6.22 5.20 11.28
C LEU A 133 6.48 6.70 11.51
N CYS A 134 6.90 7.44 10.47
CA CYS A 134 7.41 8.81 10.60
C CYS A 134 6.36 9.92 10.40
N GLY A 135 5.08 9.69 10.73
CA GLY A 135 4.03 10.72 10.76
C GLY A 135 3.66 11.41 9.44
N ARG A 136 4.43 11.18 8.37
CA ARG A 136 4.16 11.41 6.96
C ARG A 136 4.98 10.39 6.19
N GLY A 137 4.31 9.43 5.54
CA GLY A 137 4.92 8.69 4.43
C GLY A 137 5.53 9.70 3.47
N ALA A 138 6.78 9.49 3.09
CA ALA A 138 7.63 10.54 2.59
C ALA A 138 7.24 11.06 1.21
N GLY A 139 6.23 11.93 1.10
CA GLY A 139 5.95 12.53 -0.22
C GLY A 139 4.64 13.28 -0.43
N GLN A 140 3.75 13.42 0.53
CA GLN A 140 2.53 14.21 0.31
C GLN A 140 2.63 15.59 0.96
N GLY A 141 2.90 16.59 0.12
CA GLY A 141 3.07 18.00 0.46
C GLY A 141 1.77 18.72 0.85
N THR A 142 0.95 18.16 1.74
CA THR A 142 -0.23 18.87 2.25
C THR A 142 0.06 19.46 3.64
N LYS A 143 -0.10 20.78 3.78
CA LYS A 143 0.22 21.58 4.97
C LYS A 143 -0.75 21.37 6.17
N ARG A 144 -1.36 20.20 6.36
CA ARG A 144 -2.32 19.98 7.46
C ARG A 144 -2.01 18.72 8.27
N GLY A 145 -1.82 18.91 9.58
CA GLY A 145 -1.95 17.91 10.63
C GLY A 145 -0.73 17.02 10.89
N ALA A 146 -0.22 17.04 12.11
CA ALA A 146 0.48 15.90 12.70
C ALA A 146 -0.54 14.78 12.93
N LYS A 147 -0.26 13.54 12.51
CA LYS A 147 -1.14 12.40 12.81
C LYS A 147 -0.88 11.87 14.22
N GLN A 148 -1.95 11.48 14.89
CA GLN A 148 -1.91 10.60 16.06
C GLN A 148 -1.35 9.24 15.62
N GLY A 149 -0.25 8.79 16.23
CA GLY A 149 0.41 7.50 15.93
C GLY A 149 1.81 7.59 15.33
N ALA A 150 2.30 8.78 14.97
CA ALA A 150 3.71 8.96 14.63
C ALA A 150 4.58 8.72 15.87
N GLU A 151 5.47 7.73 15.83
CA GLU A 151 6.41 7.50 16.94
C GLU A 151 7.40 8.67 17.09
N SER A 152 7.63 9.44 16.02
CA SER A 152 8.40 10.69 16.02
C SER A 152 7.58 11.81 15.42
N GLY A 153 7.51 12.97 16.07
CA GLY A 153 6.88 14.19 15.54
C GLY A 153 7.58 14.81 14.30
N GLY A 154 8.45 14.07 13.61
CA GLY A 154 9.19 14.52 12.42
C GLY A 154 9.03 13.56 11.24
N GLY A 155 9.20 14.07 10.02
CA GLY A 155 9.08 13.31 8.78
C GLY A 155 10.21 12.30 8.54
N CYS A 156 10.09 11.55 7.44
CA CYS A 156 11.13 10.62 6.99
C CYS A 156 12.43 11.36 6.66
N THR A 157 13.54 10.87 7.23
CA THR A 157 14.89 11.43 7.13
C THR A 157 15.59 11.18 5.79
N ARG A 158 15.01 10.32 4.93
CA ARG A 158 15.67 9.88 3.69
C ARG A 158 16.00 11.05 2.75
N ARG A 159 15.13 12.07 2.67
CA ARG A 159 15.38 13.28 1.85
C ARG A 159 16.57 14.10 2.33
N GLU A 160 16.88 14.01 3.62
CA GLU A 160 17.99 14.72 4.25
C GLU A 160 19.30 13.91 4.13
N GLY A 161 19.27 12.72 3.51
CA GLY A 161 20.41 11.80 3.46
C GLY A 161 20.77 11.20 4.83
N LEU A 162 19.91 11.37 5.83
CA LEU A 162 20.14 10.89 7.19
C LEU A 162 19.56 9.47 7.37
N PRO A 163 20.19 8.62 8.21
CA PRO A 163 19.71 7.27 8.49
C PRO A 163 18.24 7.24 8.92
N CYS A 164 17.57 6.11 8.68
CA CYS A 164 16.21 5.89 9.16
C CYS A 164 16.17 6.04 10.69
N ARG A 165 15.12 6.70 11.21
CA ARG A 165 14.88 6.77 12.67
C ARG A 165 14.50 5.42 13.28
N TYR A 166 14.04 4.49 12.43
CA TYR A 166 13.52 3.18 12.81
C TYR A 166 14.05 2.06 11.90
N PRO A 167 15.38 1.87 11.84
CA PRO A 167 16.00 0.92 10.90
C PRO A 167 15.49 -0.52 11.10
N ASP A 168 15.19 -0.91 12.35
CA ASP A 168 14.71 -2.25 12.66
C ASP A 168 13.20 -2.42 12.42
N LYS A 169 12.43 -1.32 12.33
CA LYS A 169 10.97 -1.35 12.17
C LYS A 169 10.52 -1.04 10.74
N VAL A 170 11.31 -0.34 9.93
CA VAL A 170 10.94 -0.05 8.54
C VAL A 170 10.75 -1.36 7.77
N ARG A 171 9.62 -1.48 7.05
CA ARG A 171 9.29 -2.61 6.18
C ARG A 171 9.03 -2.09 4.76
N PRO A 172 9.75 -2.59 3.74
CA PRO A 172 9.41 -2.33 2.35
C PRO A 172 8.06 -2.93 1.97
N SER A 173 7.46 -2.42 0.89
CA SER A 173 6.33 -3.08 0.24
C SER A 173 6.79 -4.11 -0.78
N LEU A 174 5.90 -5.02 -1.17
CA LEU A 174 6.18 -6.00 -2.21
C LEU A 174 6.46 -5.32 -3.57
N GLU A 175 5.72 -4.28 -3.95
CA GLU A 175 5.98 -3.51 -5.18
C GLU A 175 7.35 -2.84 -5.14
N SER A 176 7.75 -2.32 -3.99
CA SER A 176 9.06 -1.70 -3.80
C SER A 176 10.21 -2.70 -4.02
N MET A 177 9.94 -3.99 -3.77
CA MET A 177 10.84 -5.14 -4.00
C MET A 177 10.69 -5.75 -5.39
N GLY A 178 9.81 -5.22 -6.24
CA GLY A 178 9.64 -5.62 -7.63
C GLY A 178 8.46 -6.53 -7.94
N PHE A 179 7.58 -6.81 -6.98
CA PHE A 179 6.47 -7.74 -7.16
C PHE A 179 5.21 -7.10 -7.74
N ASP A 180 4.51 -7.87 -8.58
CA ASP A 180 3.24 -7.51 -9.19
C ASP A 180 2.07 -7.83 -8.29
N ILE A 181 1.67 -6.83 -7.50
CA ILE A 181 0.52 -6.93 -6.62
C ILE A 181 -0.80 -7.03 -7.39
N GLY A 182 -0.88 -6.44 -8.59
CA GLY A 182 -1.99 -6.60 -9.53
C GLY A 182 -2.24 -8.07 -9.86
N LYS A 183 -1.19 -8.71 -10.36
CA LYS A 183 -1.19 -10.13 -10.70
C LYS A 183 -1.37 -11.01 -9.47
N THR A 184 -0.70 -10.69 -8.36
CA THR A 184 -0.80 -11.42 -7.08
C THR A 184 -2.24 -11.47 -6.60
N ALA A 185 -2.91 -10.31 -6.52
CA ALA A 185 -4.31 -10.24 -6.11
C ALA A 185 -5.22 -11.06 -7.02
N LYS A 186 -5.02 -10.95 -8.33
CA LYS A 186 -5.87 -11.60 -9.32
C LYS A 186 -5.70 -13.12 -9.32
N GLU A 187 -4.48 -13.61 -9.41
CA GLU A 187 -4.21 -15.03 -9.63
C GLU A 187 -4.24 -15.85 -8.34
N LEU A 188 -3.84 -15.27 -7.20
CA LEU A 188 -3.77 -16.00 -5.94
C LEU A 188 -5.00 -15.81 -5.05
N PHE A 189 -5.70 -14.68 -5.16
CA PHE A 189 -6.86 -14.37 -4.32
C PHE A 189 -8.18 -14.21 -5.10
N GLY A 190 -8.13 -14.22 -6.44
CA GLY A 190 -9.31 -13.96 -7.26
C GLY A 190 -9.85 -12.53 -7.11
N LEU A 191 -8.98 -11.58 -6.74
CA LEU A 191 -9.34 -10.18 -6.48
C LEU A 191 -8.73 -9.26 -7.56
N GLU A 192 -9.52 -8.33 -8.07
CA GLU A 192 -9.03 -7.33 -9.02
C GLU A 192 -8.64 -6.06 -8.27
N LEU A 193 -7.42 -5.55 -8.49
CA LEU A 193 -7.04 -4.24 -7.99
C LEU A 193 -7.77 -3.15 -8.76
N LYS A 194 -8.62 -2.41 -8.04
CA LYS A 194 -9.36 -1.27 -8.56
C LYS A 194 -8.69 0.03 -8.14
N TRP A 195 -8.70 1.00 -9.06
CA TRP A 195 -8.20 2.34 -8.82
C TRP A 195 -9.36 3.33 -8.87
N ALA A 196 -9.25 4.42 -8.12
CA ALA A 196 -10.17 5.54 -8.29
C ALA A 196 -9.98 6.15 -9.68
N SER A 197 -11.08 6.46 -10.35
CA SER A 197 -11.10 7.25 -11.59
C SER A 197 -11.71 8.63 -11.30
N TYR A 198 -11.60 9.57 -12.25
CA TYR A 198 -12.04 10.97 -12.05
C TYR A 198 -13.41 11.07 -11.36
N GLY A 199 -13.42 11.55 -10.10
CA GLY A 199 -14.63 11.73 -9.28
C GLY A 199 -15.26 10.45 -8.71
N MET A 200 -14.74 9.27 -9.02
CA MET A 200 -15.37 7.97 -8.72
C MET A 200 -14.44 7.08 -7.90
N LEU A 201 -14.88 6.74 -6.68
CA LEU A 201 -14.22 5.75 -5.85
C LEU A 201 -14.52 4.32 -6.36
N PRO A 202 -13.57 3.39 -6.22
CA PRO A 202 -13.84 1.99 -6.53
C PRO A 202 -14.80 1.40 -5.50
N GLU A 203 -15.44 0.29 -5.88
CA GLU A 203 -16.31 -0.49 -4.98
C GLU A 203 -15.59 -1.02 -3.74
N TYR A 204 -14.30 -1.32 -3.90
CA TYR A 204 -13.45 -1.85 -2.86
C TYR A 204 -12.00 -1.53 -3.17
N TYR A 205 -11.17 -1.59 -2.14
CA TYR A 205 -9.72 -1.63 -2.26
C TYR A 205 -9.20 -3.00 -1.85
N VAL A 206 -7.97 -3.30 -2.26
CA VAL A 206 -7.23 -4.50 -1.86
C VAL A 206 -5.88 -4.05 -1.33
N LEU A 207 -5.55 -4.47 -0.11
CA LEU A 207 -4.19 -4.38 0.44
C LEU A 207 -3.56 -5.76 0.39
N VAL A 208 -2.29 -5.83 0.01
CA VAL A 208 -1.50 -7.07 0.01
C VAL A 208 -0.18 -6.84 0.74
N GLY A 209 0.08 -7.66 1.74
CA GLY A 209 1.31 -7.70 2.50
C GLY A 209 1.79 -9.14 2.64
N ALA A 210 2.94 -9.33 3.25
CA ALA A 210 3.53 -10.66 3.37
C ALA A 210 4.43 -10.82 4.58
N VAL A 211 4.74 -12.08 4.89
CA VAL A 211 5.89 -12.49 5.69
C VAL A 211 6.71 -13.48 4.85
N MET A 212 7.98 -13.17 4.60
CA MET A 212 8.93 -14.09 3.97
C MET A 212 9.75 -14.78 5.06
N TYR A 213 9.96 -16.09 4.96
CA TYR A 213 10.64 -16.90 5.98
C TYR A 213 11.40 -18.08 5.36
#